data_AF-A0A401PUI2-F1
#
_entry.id   AF-A0A401PUI2-F1
#
_cell.length_a   1.000
_cell.length_b   1.000
_cell.length_c   1.000
_cell.angle_alpha   90.00
_cell.angle_beta   90.00
_cell.angle_gamma   90.00
#
_symmetry.space_group_name_H-M   'P 1'
#
loop_
_entity.id
_entity.type
_entity.pdbx_description
1 polymer ?
#
loop_
_entity_poly.entity_id
_entity_poly.type
_entity_poly.pdbx_seq_one_letter_code
_entity_poly.pdbx_strand_id
1 'polypeptide(L)'
;ELIAEIRRNQELATEQNLRLHFNMEGMVYAPDAMYSFKLEELQSRSQNNRHTEPSPSSGHSSNIMAVHLQVYYQIAIDRLIQMVPMVTRYHLLQEFASQVKFKMAQTFMNEEDADGLLTENFEIAKKRKSFTDSLNQLNKARAILMSNEISKVQ
;
A
#
# COMPACT_ATOMS: atom_id res chain seq x y z
N GLU A 1 -4.26 19.04 6.26
CA GLU A 1 -3.19 19.39 5.30
C GLU A 1 -1.99 18.45 5.38
N LEU A 2 -1.49 18.13 6.58
CA LEU A 2 -0.36 17.22 6.84
C LEU A 2 -0.43 15.88 6.08
N ILE A 3 -1.56 15.17 6.11
CA ILE A 3 -1.71 13.89 5.40
C ILE A 3 -1.58 14.07 3.88
N ALA A 4 -2.11 15.16 3.33
CA ALA A 4 -2.04 15.44 1.90
C ALA A 4 -0.60 15.75 1.46
N GLU A 5 0.17 16.45 2.30
CA GLU A 5 1.59 16.71 2.07
C GLU A 5 2.41 15.41 2.09
N ILE A 6 2.22 14.56 3.12
CA ILE A 6 2.90 13.25 3.19
C ILE A 6 2.56 12.41 1.96
N ARG A 7 1.28 12.38 1.57
CA ARG A 7 0.84 11.63 0.38
C ARG A 7 1.58 12.11 -0.87
N ARG A 8 1.61 13.43 -1.11
CA ARG A 8 2.31 14.02 -2.27
C ARG A 8 3.80 13.66 -2.28
N ASN A 9 4.46 13.71 -1.13
CA ASN A 9 5.88 13.36 -1.03
C ASN A 9 6.12 11.88 -1.36
N GLN A 10 5.25 10.98 -0.89
CA GLN A 10 5.34 9.55 -1.21
C GLN A 10 5.03 9.26 -2.67
N GLU A 11 4.04 9.94 -3.26
CA GLU A 11 3.72 9.84 -4.70
C GLU A 11 4.94 10.23 -5.56
N LEU A 12 5.59 11.36 -5.22
CA LEU A 12 6.77 11.84 -5.94
C LEU A 12 7.97 10.88 -5.80
N ALA A 13 8.23 10.37 -4.60
CA ALA A 13 9.28 9.38 -4.37
C ALA A 13 9.02 8.08 -5.13
N THR A 14 7.76 7.61 -5.14
CA THR A 14 7.33 6.44 -5.91
C THR A 14 7.59 6.66 -7.40
N GLU A 15 7.20 7.81 -7.94
CA GLU A 15 7.39 8.14 -9.35
C GLU A 15 8.88 8.14 -9.73
N GLN A 16 9.73 8.78 -8.91
CA GLN A 16 11.17 8.80 -9.15
C GLN A 16 11.79 7.40 -9.14
N ASN A 17 11.41 6.56 -8.18
CA ASN A 17 11.90 5.18 -8.10
C ASN A 17 11.44 4.33 -9.30
N LEU A 18 10.17 4.47 -9.70
CA LEU A 18 9.67 3.76 -10.88
C LEU A 18 10.40 4.21 -12.15
N ARG A 19 10.60 5.52 -12.35
CA ARG A 19 11.38 6.06 -13.49
C ARG A 19 12.81 5.51 -13.51
N LEU A 20 13.48 5.47 -12.36
CA LEU A 20 14.81 4.88 -12.24
C LEU A 20 14.80 3.40 -12.64
N HIS A 21 13.84 2.62 -12.16
CA HIS A 21 13.67 1.22 -12.51
C HIS A 21 13.44 1.00 -14.01
N PHE A 22 12.58 1.80 -14.65
CA PHE A 22 12.41 1.75 -16.11
C PHE A 22 13.70 2.09 -16.87
N ASN A 23 14.47 3.07 -16.39
CA ASN A 23 15.75 3.42 -17.01
C ASN A 23 16.77 2.27 -16.89
N MET A 24 16.80 1.58 -15.74
CA MET A 24 17.67 0.42 -15.54
C MET A 24 17.27 -0.78 -16.42
N GLU A 25 15.98 -1.02 -16.65
CA GLU A 25 15.52 -2.07 -17.58
C GLU A 25 15.89 -1.78 -19.05
N GLY A 26 16.19 -0.52 -19.38
CA GLY A 26 16.78 -0.14 -20.67
C GLY A 26 18.21 -0.66 -20.86
N MET A 27 18.91 -1.04 -19.78
CA MET A 27 20.20 -1.71 -19.86
C MET A 27 19.95 -3.20 -20.13
N VAL A 28 20.33 -3.68 -21.31
CA VAL A 28 20.17 -5.10 -21.67
C VAL A 28 21.07 -5.96 -20.78
N TYR A 29 20.48 -6.51 -19.72
CA TYR A 29 21.18 -7.33 -18.73
C TYR A 29 20.28 -8.43 -18.16
N ALA A 30 20.82 -9.65 -18.11
CA ALA A 30 20.22 -10.78 -17.42
C ALA A 30 21.34 -11.69 -16.86
N PRO A 31 21.22 -12.19 -15.61
CA PRO A 31 22.09 -13.24 -15.11
C PRO A 31 21.95 -14.53 -15.92
N ASP A 32 23.05 -15.24 -16.14
CA ASP A 32 23.10 -16.46 -16.96
C ASP A 32 22.05 -17.49 -16.57
N ALA A 33 21.84 -17.70 -15.27
CA ALA A 33 20.85 -18.65 -14.76
C ALA A 33 19.40 -18.28 -15.15
N MET A 34 19.06 -16.99 -15.12
CA MET A 34 17.73 -16.53 -15.50
C MET A 34 17.54 -16.55 -17.01
N TYR A 35 18.60 -16.18 -17.74
CA TYR A 35 18.61 -16.18 -19.19
C TYR A 35 18.50 -17.60 -19.77
N SER A 36 19.30 -18.55 -19.29
CA SER A 36 19.30 -19.93 -19.78
C SER A 36 17.95 -20.60 -19.55
N PHE A 37 17.37 -20.41 -18.35
CA PHE A 37 16.05 -20.91 -18.01
C PHE A 37 14.97 -20.40 -18.97
N LYS A 38 14.94 -19.09 -19.24
CA LYS A 38 13.97 -18.48 -20.17
C LYS A 38 14.20 -18.88 -21.63
N LEU A 39 15.45 -19.09 -22.02
CA LEU A 39 15.78 -19.57 -23.37
C LEU A 39 15.25 -21.01 -23.58
N GLU A 40 15.45 -21.89 -22.60
CA GLU A 40 14.95 -23.27 -22.63
C GLU A 40 13.40 -23.31 -22.63
N GLU A 41 12.76 -22.46 -21.84
CA GLU A 41 11.30 -22.28 -21.81
C GLU A 41 10.73 -21.89 -23.19
N LEU A 42 11.37 -20.93 -23.90
CA LEU A 42 10.92 -20.54 -25.24
C LEU A 42 11.18 -21.62 -26.29
N GLN A 43 12.31 -22.32 -26.22
CA GLN A 43 12.65 -23.39 -27.16
C GLN A 43 11.69 -24.57 -27.03
N SER A 44 11.36 -24.99 -25.81
CA SER A 44 10.39 -26.06 -25.55
C SER A 44 8.98 -25.70 -26.03
N ARG A 45 8.54 -24.45 -25.82
CA ARG A 45 7.25 -23.95 -26.34
C ARG A 45 7.19 -23.97 -27.87
N SER A 46 8.30 -23.66 -28.54
CA SER A 46 8.39 -23.74 -30.01
C SER A 46 8.37 -25.18 -30.53
N GLN A 47 8.85 -26.17 -29.78
CA GLN A 47 8.82 -27.58 -30.21
C GLN A 47 7.42 -28.20 -30.06
N ASN A 48 6.67 -27.85 -29.02
CA ASN A 48 5.30 -28.35 -28.83
C ASN A 48 4.30 -27.83 -29.88
N ASN A 49 4.58 -26.66 -30.49
CA ASN A 49 3.76 -26.09 -31.56
C ASN A 49 4.11 -26.62 -32.97
N ARG A 50 5.10 -27.53 -33.11
CA ARG A 50 5.59 -28.07 -34.40
C ARG A 50 4.88 -29.34 -34.87
N HIS A 51 3.69 -29.66 -34.35
CA HIS A 51 2.85 -30.70 -34.95
C HIS A 51 2.16 -30.27 -36.27
N THR A 52 2.51 -29.10 -36.83
CA THR A 52 2.02 -28.68 -38.14
C THR A 52 3.12 -27.85 -38.83
N GLU A 53 3.64 -28.40 -39.94
CA GLU A 53 4.57 -27.82 -40.94
C GLU A 53 6.10 -27.81 -40.71
N PRO A 54 6.90 -28.08 -41.79
CA PRO A 54 8.34 -28.33 -41.71
C PRO A 54 9.20 -27.06 -41.78
N SER A 55 10.42 -27.22 -41.25
CA SER A 55 11.57 -26.30 -41.16
C SER A 55 11.75 -25.26 -42.28
N PRO A 56 12.23 -24.05 -41.94
CA PRO A 56 13.13 -23.30 -42.81
C PRO A 56 14.54 -23.29 -42.21
N SER A 57 15.40 -24.13 -42.77
CA SER A 57 16.80 -23.77 -42.92
C SER A 57 16.89 -22.64 -43.95
N SER A 58 17.86 -21.73 -43.79
CA SER A 58 18.20 -20.60 -44.67
C SER A 58 17.64 -19.23 -44.24
N GLY A 59 18.22 -18.67 -43.17
CA GLY A 59 18.00 -17.30 -42.70
C GLY A 59 18.55 -17.05 -41.29
N HIS A 60 19.76 -17.54 -41.01
CA HIS A 60 20.09 -18.05 -39.68
C HIS A 60 20.45 -17.00 -38.61
N SER A 61 20.94 -15.81 -38.95
CA SER A 61 21.36 -14.84 -37.92
C SER A 61 20.22 -13.98 -37.36
N SER A 62 19.31 -13.50 -38.21
CA SER A 62 18.20 -12.62 -37.79
C SER A 62 17.19 -13.37 -36.91
N ASN A 63 16.94 -14.65 -37.19
CA ASN A 63 16.04 -15.48 -36.40
C ASN A 63 16.62 -15.80 -35.01
N ILE A 64 17.93 -16.06 -34.92
CA ILE A 64 18.62 -16.28 -33.63
C ILE A 64 18.59 -15.01 -32.77
N MET A 65 18.90 -13.85 -33.37
CA MET A 65 18.85 -12.58 -32.65
C MET A 65 17.43 -12.25 -32.14
N ALA A 66 16.41 -12.54 -32.93
CA ALA A 66 15.01 -12.33 -32.53
C ALA A 66 14.62 -13.17 -31.30
N VAL A 67 15.06 -14.43 -31.23
CA VAL A 67 14.83 -15.30 -30.06
C VAL A 67 15.52 -14.73 -28.82
N HIS A 68 16.76 -14.30 -28.93
CA HIS A 68 17.47 -13.70 -27.79
C HIS A 68 16.83 -12.41 -27.30
N LEU A 69 16.39 -11.55 -28.22
CA LEU A 69 15.64 -10.33 -27.90
C LEU A 69 14.33 -10.66 -27.18
N GLN A 70 13.63 -11.70 -27.62
CA GLN A 70 12.40 -12.18 -26.98
C GLN A 70 12.65 -12.65 -25.54
N VAL A 71 13.74 -13.37 -25.29
CA VAL A 71 14.15 -13.77 -23.93
C VAL A 71 14.36 -12.54 -23.05
N TYR A 72 15.11 -11.53 -23.53
CA TYR A 72 15.37 -10.31 -22.76
C TYR A 72 14.09 -9.54 -22.46
N TYR A 73 13.17 -9.41 -23.43
CA TYR A 73 11.89 -8.76 -23.19
C TYR A 73 11.04 -9.51 -22.17
N GLN A 74 10.98 -10.84 -22.25
CA GLN A 74 10.21 -11.62 -21.29
C GLN A 74 10.75 -11.43 -19.86
N ILE A 75 12.07 -11.43 -19.71
CA ILE A 75 12.73 -11.17 -18.43
C ILE A 75 12.41 -9.76 -17.92
N ALA A 76 12.52 -8.73 -18.76
CA ALA A 76 12.23 -7.36 -18.37
C ALA A 76 10.76 -7.19 -17.96
N ILE A 77 9.83 -7.81 -18.69
CA ILE A 77 8.40 -7.82 -18.35
C ILE A 77 8.18 -8.48 -16.99
N ASP A 78 8.74 -9.67 -16.76
CA ASP A 78 8.58 -10.40 -15.51
C ASP A 78 9.12 -9.58 -14.31
N ARG A 79 10.23 -8.85 -14.49
CA ARG A 79 10.78 -7.93 -13.47
C ARG A 79 9.87 -6.74 -13.23
N LEU A 80 9.36 -6.10 -14.28
CA LEU A 80 8.46 -4.94 -14.17
C LEU A 80 7.14 -5.29 -13.47
N ILE A 81 6.56 -6.46 -13.79
CA ILE A 81 5.33 -6.95 -13.14
C ILE A 81 5.54 -7.16 -11.64
N GLN A 82 6.75 -7.53 -11.21
CA GLN A 82 7.09 -7.70 -9.79
C GLN A 82 7.42 -6.36 -9.12
N MET A 83 8.28 -5.54 -9.73
CA MET A 83 8.75 -4.27 -9.17
C MET A 83 7.64 -3.23 -9.02
N VAL A 84 6.82 -3.02 -10.05
CA VAL A 84 5.89 -1.87 -10.08
C VAL A 84 4.90 -1.96 -8.91
N PRO A 85 4.21 -3.10 -8.67
CA PRO A 85 3.34 -3.23 -7.51
C PRO A 85 4.10 -3.19 -6.19
N MET A 86 5.31 -3.76 -6.12
CA MET A 86 6.12 -3.79 -4.90
C MET A 86 6.52 -2.38 -4.44
N VAL A 87 7.09 -1.58 -5.34
CA VAL A 87 7.50 -0.19 -5.07
C VAL A 87 6.29 0.67 -4.70
N THR A 88 5.19 0.53 -5.45
CA THR A 88 3.93 1.23 -5.18
C THR A 88 3.41 0.90 -3.78
N ARG A 89 3.32 -0.39 -3.44
CA ARG A 89 2.82 -0.84 -2.14
C ARG A 89 3.73 -0.40 -0.98
N TYR A 90 5.04 -0.46 -1.18
CA TYR A 90 5.99 -0.04 -0.15
C TYR A 90 5.81 1.45 0.18
N HIS A 91 5.87 2.34 -0.80
CA HIS A 91 5.81 3.78 -0.57
C HIS A 91 4.41 4.28 -0.18
N LEU A 92 3.39 3.95 -0.97
CA LEU A 92 2.05 4.51 -0.81
C LEU A 92 1.26 3.89 0.35
N LEU A 93 1.70 2.73 0.87
CA LEU A 93 1.02 2.06 1.98
C LEU A 93 1.90 1.95 3.22
N GLN A 94 3.04 1.25 3.14
CA GLN A 94 3.85 0.96 4.33
C GLN A 94 4.56 2.21 4.85
N GLU A 95 5.33 2.86 3.99
CA GLU A 95 6.08 4.05 4.34
C GLU A 95 5.14 5.23 4.62
N PHE A 96 4.10 5.41 3.80
CA PHE A 96 3.04 6.38 4.06
C PHE A 96 2.42 6.21 5.46
N ALA A 97 2.01 4.99 5.84
CA ALA A 97 1.41 4.74 7.15
C ALA A 97 2.40 5.01 8.30
N SER A 98 3.68 4.65 8.12
CA SER A 98 4.73 4.93 9.09
C SER A 98 4.92 6.45 9.29
N GLN A 99 5.04 7.18 8.19
CA GLN A 99 5.23 8.63 8.19
C GLN A 99 4.03 9.39 8.76
N VAL A 100 2.81 8.96 8.46
CA VAL A 100 1.60 9.54 9.04
C VAL A 100 1.61 9.38 10.55
N LYS A 101 1.87 8.17 11.06
CA LYS A 101 1.92 7.93 12.52
C LYS A 101 3.00 8.77 13.19
N PHE A 102 4.19 8.82 12.61
CA PHE A 102 5.30 9.60 13.13
C PHE A 102 4.98 11.10 13.16
N LYS A 103 4.56 11.67 12.03
CA LYS A 103 4.26 13.10 11.94
C LYS A 103 3.05 13.50 12.80
N MET A 104 2.02 12.66 12.90
CA MET A 104 0.88 12.91 13.80
C MET A 104 1.31 12.92 15.26
N ALA A 105 2.13 11.96 15.69
CA ALA A 105 2.67 11.96 17.05
C ALA A 105 3.52 13.21 17.31
N GLN A 106 4.34 13.62 16.34
CA GLN A 106 5.13 14.83 16.43
C GLN A 106 4.27 16.10 16.55
N THR A 107 3.18 16.23 15.78
CA THR A 107 2.27 17.37 15.92
C THR A 107 1.63 17.44 17.29
N PHE A 108 1.16 16.31 17.83
CA PHE A 108 0.57 16.29 19.18
C PHE A 108 1.57 16.68 20.28
N MET A 109 2.87 16.44 20.11
CA MET A 109 3.87 16.76 21.13
C MET A 109 4.41 18.19 21.03
N ASN A 110 4.39 18.80 19.85
CA ASN A 110 5.06 20.08 19.60
C ASN A 110 4.10 21.27 19.43
N GLU A 111 2.79 21.07 19.40
CA GLU A 111 1.83 22.15 19.19
C GLU A 111 1.55 22.89 20.51
N GLU A 112 1.76 24.21 20.51
CA GLU A 112 1.51 25.08 21.68
C GLU A 112 0.01 25.12 22.07
N ASP A 113 -0.89 24.78 21.15
CA ASP A 113 -2.35 24.79 21.35
C ASP A 113 -2.93 23.36 21.39
N ALA A 114 -2.39 22.53 22.30
CA ALA A 114 -2.95 21.20 22.57
C ALA A 114 -4.42 21.27 23.03
N ASP A 115 -4.81 22.35 23.71
CA ASP A 115 -6.19 22.59 24.13
C ASP A 115 -7.11 22.81 22.92
N GLY A 116 -6.67 23.58 21.91
CA GLY A 116 -7.35 23.78 20.64
C GLY A 116 -7.67 22.48 19.91
N LEU A 117 -6.68 21.58 19.79
CA LEU A 117 -6.82 20.24 19.19
C LEU A 117 -7.82 19.33 19.92
N LEU A 118 -7.91 19.48 21.24
CA LEU A 118 -8.79 18.68 22.10
C LEU A 118 -10.17 19.32 22.29
N THR A 119 -10.41 20.50 21.72
CA THR A 119 -11.72 21.14 21.81
C THR A 119 -12.78 20.31 21.09
N GLU A 120 -13.78 19.89 21.86
CA GLU A 120 -14.95 19.21 21.35
C GLU A 120 -15.82 20.20 20.56
N ASN A 121 -16.43 19.75 19.46
CA ASN A 121 -17.43 20.55 18.78
C ASN A 121 -18.59 20.88 19.73
N PHE A 122 -18.99 22.15 19.79
CA PHE A 122 -20.04 22.67 20.68
C PHE A 122 -21.32 21.82 20.69
N GLU A 123 -21.80 21.37 19.53
CA GLU A 123 -23.02 20.56 19.44
C GLU A 123 -22.86 19.18 20.10
N ILE A 124 -21.69 18.58 19.98
CA ILE A 124 -21.36 17.30 20.61
C ILE A 124 -21.20 17.48 22.12
N ALA A 125 -20.52 18.55 22.55
CA ALA A 125 -20.36 18.89 23.95
C ALA A 125 -21.71 19.12 24.65
N LYS A 126 -22.65 19.80 23.98
CA LYS A 126 -24.01 20.01 24.47
C LYS A 126 -24.79 18.69 24.58
N LYS A 127 -24.70 17.82 23.58
CA LYS A 127 -25.31 16.47 23.62
C LYS A 127 -24.75 15.65 24.77
N ARG A 128 -23.42 15.60 24.91
CA ARG A 128 -22.73 14.91 26.01
C ARG A 128 -23.24 15.41 27.35
N LYS A 129 -23.33 16.72 27.55
CA LYS A 129 -23.86 17.33 28.77
C LYS A 129 -25.31 16.90 29.05
N SER A 130 -26.18 16.93 28.03
CA SER A 130 -27.58 16.52 28.21
C SER A 130 -27.72 15.05 28.63
N PHE A 131 -26.94 14.14 28.02
CA PHE A 131 -26.94 12.73 28.39
C PHE A 131 -26.36 12.50 29.77
N THR A 132 -25.27 13.18 30.15
CA THR A 132 -24.72 13.08 31.51
C THR A 132 -25.71 13.59 32.54
N ASP A 133 -26.43 14.67 32.26
CA ASP A 133 -27.43 15.22 33.17
C ASP A 133 -28.62 14.26 33.34
N SER A 134 -29.14 13.70 32.25
CA SER A 134 -30.19 12.68 32.31
C SER A 134 -29.74 11.42 33.05
N LEU A 135 -28.51 10.94 32.83
CA LEU A 135 -27.96 9.78 33.52
C LEU A 135 -27.81 10.05 35.03
N ASN A 136 -27.35 11.24 35.40
CA ASN A 136 -27.26 11.65 36.79
C ASN A 136 -28.64 11.71 37.46
N GLN A 137 -29.67 12.21 36.75
CA GLN A 137 -31.04 12.20 37.25
C GLN A 137 -31.57 10.77 37.45
N LEU A 138 -31.31 9.87 36.49
CA LEU A 138 -31.72 8.47 36.58
C LEU A 138 -31.05 7.74 37.75
N ASN A 139 -29.75 7.98 37.97
CA ASN A 139 -29.00 7.41 39.09
C ASN A 139 -29.52 7.91 40.43
N LYS A 140 -29.89 9.20 40.53
CA LYS A 140 -30.54 9.75 41.74
C LYS A 140 -31.89 9.07 42.01
N ALA A 141 -32.72 8.91 40.98
CA ALA A 141 -34.01 8.22 41.11
C ALA A 141 -33.82 6.77 41.58
N ARG A 142 -32.85 6.06 41.01
CA ARG A 142 -32.50 4.69 41.42
C ARG A 142 -32.04 4.61 42.88
N ALA A 143 -31.19 5.53 43.32
CA ALA A 143 -30.71 5.56 44.70
C ALA A 143 -31.86 5.76 45.70
N ILE A 144 -32.83 6.62 45.37
CA ILE A 144 -34.02 6.85 46.19
C ILE A 144 -34.91 5.60 46.26
N LEU A 145 -35.10 4.89 45.14
CA LEU A 145 -35.86 3.64 45.13
C LEU A 145 -35.19 2.58 46.02
N MET A 146 -33.87 2.42 45.90
CA MET A 146 -33.12 1.49 46.73
C MET A 146 -33.15 1.85 48.22
N SER A 147 -33.08 3.14 48.58
CA SER A 147 -33.19 3.56 49.99
C SER A 147 -34.60 3.36 50.55
N ASN A 148 -35.65 3.60 49.76
CA ASN A 148 -37.04 3.41 50.19
C ASN A 148 -37.44 1.94 50.32
N GLU A 149 -36.84 1.03 49.54
CA GLU A 149 -37.06 -0.41 49.72
C GLU A 149 -36.44 -0.94 51.02
N ILE A 150 -35.29 -0.41 51.44
CA ILE A 150 -34.66 -0.76 52.73
C ILE A 150 -35.52 -0.32 53.92
N SER A 151 -36.17 0.85 53.84
CA SER A 151 -37.06 1.35 54.90
C SER A 151 -38.42 0.66 54.99
N LYS A 152 -38.81 -0.17 54.01
CA LYS A 152 -40.07 -0.96 54.05
C LYS A 152 -39.89 -2.39 54.59
N VAL A 153 -38.66 -2.87 54.71
CA VAL A 153 -38.33 -4.22 55.19
C VAL A 153 -38.01 -4.23 56.70
N GLN A 154 -37.98 -3.05 57.34
CA GLN A 154 -37.71 -2.84 58.76
C GLN A 154 -38.97 -2.40 59.49
#